data_AF-A0A349W930-F1
#
_entry.id   AF-A0A349W930-F1
#
_cell.length_a   1.000
_cell.length_b   1.000
_cell.length_c   1.000
_cell.angle_alpha   90.00
_cell.angle_beta   90.00
_cell.angle_gamma   90.00
#
_symmetry.space_group_name_H-M   'P 1'
#
loop_
_entity.id
_entity.type
_entity.pdbx_description
1 polymer ?
#
loop_
_entity_poly.entity_id
_entity_poly.type
_entity_poly.pdbx_seq_one_letter_code
_entity_poly.pdbx_strand_id
1 'polypeptide(L)' 'RVRHNAAGGLDLFPHQGSGVLTSTVWGDGVVDHPAGQTIAHGDVVRFIAFSELM' A
#
# COMPACT_ATOMS: atom_id res chain seq x y z
N ARG A 1 2.06 2.22 2.17
CA ARG A 1 0.92 2.85 1.46
C ARG A 1 0.99 2.48 0.00
N VAL A 2 -0.18 2.26 -0.60
CA VAL A 2 -0.32 1.81 -1.99
C VAL A 2 -1.39 2.61 -2.71
N ARG A 3 -1.33 2.64 -4.04
CA ARG A 3 -2.31 3.28 -4.93
C ARG A 3 -2.69 2.31 -6.04
N HIS A 4 -3.94 2.32 -6.50
CA HIS A 4 -4.32 1.57 -7.69
C HIS A 4 -3.65 2.12 -8.95
N ASN A 5 -3.10 1.23 -9.76
CA ASN A 5 -2.47 1.59 -11.02
C ASN A 5 -3.38 1.26 -12.22
N ALA A 6 -3.01 1.79 -13.38
CA ALA A 6 -3.78 1.59 -14.61
C ALA A 6 -3.75 0.14 -15.13
N ALA A 7 -2.84 -0.70 -14.63
CA ALA A 7 -2.75 -2.12 -14.97
C ALA A 7 -3.69 -2.99 -14.12
N GLY A 8 -4.51 -2.39 -13.25
CA GLY A 8 -5.42 -3.10 -12.36
C GLY A 8 -4.73 -3.71 -11.13
N GLY A 9 -3.49 -3.29 -10.84
CA GLY A 9 -2.72 -3.70 -9.66
C GLY A 9 -2.48 -2.53 -8.70
N LEU A 10 -1.49 -2.71 -7.82
CA LEU A 10 -1.11 -1.73 -6.79
C LEU A 10 0.33 -1.28 -6.97
N ASP A 11 0.54 0.04 -6.92
CA ASP A 11 1.86 0.64 -6.84
C ASP A 11 2.23 0.93 -5.38
N LEU A 12 3.42 0.50 -4.98
CA LEU A 12 3.95 0.76 -3.64
C LEU A 12 4.61 2.14 -3.60
N PHE A 13 4.25 2.95 -2.60
CA PHE A 13 4.94 4.22 -2.39
C PHE A 13 6.43 3.97 -2.07
N PRO A 14 7.40 4.70 -2.67
CA PRO A 14 8.83 4.36 -2.50
C PRO A 14 9.35 4.39 -1.05
N HIS A 15 8.75 5.20 -0.17
CA HIS A 15 9.18 5.33 1.22
C HIS A 15 8.11 4.84 2.22
N GLN A 16 8.32 3.68 2.82
CA GLN A 16 7.38 3.07 3.77
C GLN A 16 7.55 3.52 5.23
N GLY A 17 8.51 4.42 5.51
CA GLY A 17 8.74 4.97 6.84
C GLY A 17 7.55 5.80 7.36
N SER A 18 7.28 5.73 8.66
CA SER A 18 6.18 6.45 9.31
C SER A 18 6.41 7.96 9.46
N GLY A 19 7.66 8.44 9.32
CA GLY A 19 8.02 9.85 9.42
C GLY A 19 7.59 10.74 8.25
N VAL A 20 6.95 10.15 7.22
CA VAL A 20 6.56 10.86 5.99
C VAL A 20 5.05 10.74 5.78
N LEU A 21 4.31 11.72 6.30
CA LEU A 21 2.84 11.77 6.20
C LEU A 21 2.33 11.96 4.76
N THR A 22 3.16 12.45 3.83
CA THR A 22 2.79 12.67 2.42
C THR A 22 2.39 11.36 1.72
N SER A 23 2.86 10.22 2.21
CA SER A 23 2.47 8.89 1.71
C SER A 23 0.97 8.61 1.86
N THR A 24 0.30 9.24 2.83
CA THR A 24 -1.14 9.08 3.11
C THR A 24 -2.01 9.91 2.17
N VAL A 25 -1.50 11.03 1.65
CA VAL A 25 -2.20 11.84 0.62
C VAL A 25 -2.02 11.22 -0.76
N TRP A 26 -0.92 10.52 -0.98
CA TRP A 26 -0.64 9.85 -2.25
C TRP A 26 -1.42 8.53 -2.40
N GLY A 27 -1.48 7.71 -1.35
CA GLY A 27 -2.09 6.37 -1.42
C GLY A 27 -3.62 6.38 -1.37
N ASP A 28 -4.21 5.27 -1.79
CA ASP A 28 -5.65 4.99 -1.62
C ASP A 28 -5.91 4.10 -0.38
N GLY A 29 -4.84 3.49 0.15
CA GLY A 29 -4.92 2.61 1.30
C GLY A 29 -3.58 2.00 1.72
N VAL A 30 -3.69 0.89 2.44
CA VAL A 30 -2.56 0.09 2.92
C VAL A 30 -2.71 -1.36 2.49
N VAL A 31 -1.58 -2.06 2.49
CA VAL A 31 -1.55 -3.52 2.37
C VAL A 31 -1.30 -4.08 3.76
N ASP A 32 -2.13 -5.04 4.19
CA ASP A 32 -1.84 -5.86 5.35
C ASP A 32 -0.78 -6.89 4.97
N HIS A 33 0.41 -6.73 5.55
CA HIS A 33 1.60 -7.50 5.19
C HIS A 33 2.21 -8.12 6.45
N PRO A 34 2.26 -9.46 6.55
CA PRO A 34 2.86 -10.14 7.69
C PRO A 34 4.32 -9.73 7.90
N ALA A 35 4.71 -9.53 9.17
CA ALA A 35 6.08 -9.20 9.52
C ALA A 35 7.06 -10.29 9.03
N GLY A 36 8.18 -9.88 8.45
CA GLY A 36 9.22 -10.79 7.96
C GLY A 36 8.96 -11.39 6.58
N GLN A 37 7.81 -11.12 5.96
CA GLN A 37 7.56 -11.52 4.57
C GLN A 37 8.08 -10.43 3.60
N THR A 38 8.35 -10.81 2.35
CA THR A 38 8.65 -9.86 1.27
C THR A 38 7.53 -9.97 0.24
N ILE A 39 7.06 -8.83 -0.27
CA ILE A 39 6.09 -8.78 -1.39
C ILE A 39 6.89 -8.74 -2.69
N ALA A 40 6.66 -9.69 -3.58
CA ALA A 40 7.17 -9.70 -4.94
C ALA A 40 6.12 -9.17 -5.94
N HIS A 41 6.58 -8.74 -7.12
CA HIS A 41 5.66 -8.37 -8.19
C HIS A 41 4.82 -9.56 -8.62
N GLY A 42 3.50 -9.35 -8.67
CA GLY A 42 2.52 -10.40 -9.00
C GLY A 42 1.92 -11.11 -7.79
N ASP A 43 2.43 -10.86 -6.58
CA ASP A 43 1.83 -11.39 -5.37
C ASP A 43 0.42 -10.81 -5.16
N VAL A 44 -0.51 -11.68 -4.77
CA VAL A 44 -1.83 -11.26 -4.30
C VAL A 44 -1.69 -10.80 -2.86
N VAL A 45 -2.18 -9.59 -2.59
CA VAL A 45 -2.07 -8.95 -1.28
C VAL A 45 -3.43 -8.55 -0.74
N ARG A 46 -3.56 -8.47 0.58
CA ARG A 46 -4.77 -7.94 1.21
C ARG A 46 -4.69 -6.43 1.27
N PHE A 47 -5.53 -5.78 0.47
CA PHE A 47 -5.72 -4.33 0.47
C PHE A 47 -6.74 -3.91 1.53
N ILE A 48 -6.49 -2.79 2.20
CA ILE A 48 -7.40 -2.13 3.13
C ILE A 48 -7.50 -0.66 2.70
N ALA A 49 -8.70 -0.22 2.30
CA ALA A 49 -8.91 1.16 1.87
C ALA A 49 -8.82 2.13 3.06
N PHE A 50 -8.35 3.36 2.83
CA PHE A 50 -8.36 4.36 3.90
C PHE A 50 -9.76 4.70 4.40
N SER A 51 -10.79 4.57 3.55
CA SER A 51 -12.19 4.75 3.95
C SER A 51 -12.69 3.73 4.96
N GLU A 52 -12.03 2.57 5.07
CA GLU A 52 -12.39 1.53 6.03
C GLU A 52 -11.73 1.74 7.41
N LEU A 53 -10.85 2.73 7.53
CA LEU A 53 -10.07 3.04 8.74
C LEU A 53 -10.58 4.30 9.47
N MET A 54 -11.68 4.90 9.02
CA MET A 54 -12.35 6.07 9.61
C MET A 54 -13.73 5.69 10.13
#